data_AF-A0A2U3L8C1-F1
#
_entry.id   AF-A0A2U3L8C1-F1
#
_cell.length_a   1.000
_cell.length_b   1.000
_cell.length_c   1.000
_cell.angle_alpha   90.00
_cell.angle_beta   90.00
_cell.angle_gamma   90.00
#
_symmetry.space_group_name_H-M   'P 1'
#
loop_
_entity.id
_entity.type
_entity.pdbx_description
1 polymer ?
#
loop_
_entity_poly.entity_id
_entity_poly.type
_entity_poly.pdbx_seq_one_letter_code
_entity_poly.pdbx_strand_id
1 'polypeptide(L)'
;MPITLDGLKLRAVDYLLASMEDGQLVFEPFCSCGSTLDQDYHCAQCGKVCDCKFVACSGAQTLGIVEKLISGNPGFRGFEALLLEK
;
A
#
# COMPACT_ATOMS: atom_id res chain seq x y z
N MET A 1 -11.39 9.50 -7.91
CA MET A 1 -11.98 8.14 -7.94
C MET A 1 -11.57 7.45 -6.67
N PRO A 2 -12.49 6.86 -5.93
CA PRO A 2 -12.11 6.07 -4.78
C PRO A 2 -11.44 4.76 -5.21
N ILE A 3 -10.50 4.29 -4.41
CA ILE A 3 -9.87 2.98 -4.61
C ILE A 3 -10.56 1.98 -3.71
N THR A 4 -10.81 0.77 -4.21
CA THR A 4 -11.27 -0.37 -3.43
C THR A 4 -10.25 -1.50 -3.58
N LEU A 5 -10.25 -2.46 -2.65
CA LEU A 5 -9.37 -3.63 -2.75
C LEU A 5 -9.59 -4.40 -4.05
N ASP A 6 -10.84 -4.55 -4.48
CA ASP A 6 -11.16 -5.20 -5.75
C ASP A 6 -10.66 -4.40 -6.95
N GLY A 7 -10.74 -3.06 -6.88
CA GLY A 7 -10.16 -2.18 -7.90
C GLY A 7 -8.65 -2.35 -8.05
N LEU A 8 -7.92 -2.54 -6.94
CA LEU A 8 -6.48 -2.79 -6.95
C LEU A 8 -6.15 -4.16 -7.59
N LYS A 9 -6.92 -5.20 -7.24
CA LYS A 9 -6.79 -6.54 -7.84
C LYS A 9 -7.05 -6.52 -9.34
N LEU A 10 -8.12 -5.85 -9.78
CA LEU A 10 -8.48 -5.73 -11.20
C LEU A 10 -7.40 -5.00 -12.02
N ARG A 11 -6.72 -4.04 -11.41
CA ARG A 11 -5.62 -3.28 -12.05
C ARG A 11 -4.27 -3.97 -11.93
N ALA A 12 -4.22 -5.13 -11.28
CA ALA A 12 -3.00 -5.88 -10.99
C ALA A 12 -1.92 -5.02 -10.32
N VAL A 13 -2.32 -4.17 -9.36
CA VAL A 13 -1.42 -3.28 -8.63
C VAL A 13 -0.99 -3.92 -7.31
N ASP A 14 0.33 -4.05 -7.11
CA ASP A 14 0.93 -4.41 -5.83
C ASP A 14 0.88 -3.19 -4.90
N TYR A 15 0.49 -3.36 -3.63
CA TYR A 15 0.22 -2.23 -2.73
C TYR A 15 0.68 -2.47 -1.29
N LEU A 16 0.93 -1.39 -0.56
CA LEU A 16 1.11 -1.37 0.89
C LEU A 16 -0.20 -0.92 1.54
N LEU A 17 -0.76 -1.71 2.43
CA LEU A 17 -1.85 -1.29 3.28
C LEU A 17 -1.27 -0.50 4.45
N ALA A 18 -1.59 0.78 4.53
CA ALA A 18 -1.22 1.64 5.64
C ALA A 18 -2.38 1.73 6.64
N SER A 19 -2.09 1.47 7.91
CA SER A 19 -3.04 1.52 9.02
C SER A 19 -2.41 2.17 10.25
N MET A 20 -3.26 2.65 11.17
CA MET A 20 -2.82 3.12 12.47
C MET A 20 -3.11 2.02 13.49
N GLU A 21 -2.07 1.46 14.10
CA GLU A 21 -2.16 0.46 15.17
C GLU A 21 -1.43 1.00 16.39
N ASP A 22 -2.10 1.06 17.54
CA ASP A 22 -1.54 1.61 18.80
C ASP A 22 -0.90 3.01 18.65
N GLY A 23 -1.46 3.84 17.75
CA GLY A 23 -0.96 5.18 17.47
C GLY A 23 0.29 5.23 16.59
N GLN A 24 0.74 4.08 16.06
CA GLN A 24 1.85 3.97 15.14
C GLN A 24 1.36 3.67 13.73
N LEU A 25 2.07 4.18 12.74
CA LEU A 25 1.80 3.91 11.34
C LEU A 25 2.42 2.56 10.98
N VAL A 26 1.58 1.59 10.59
CA VAL A 26 1.98 0.25 10.16
C VAL A 26 1.75 0.12 8.67
N PHE A 27 2.67 -0.56 7.98
CA PHE A 27 2.57 -0.88 6.56
C PHE A 27 2.61 -2.40 6.37
N GLU A 28 1.60 -2.93 5.71
CA GLU A 28 1.50 -4.34 5.37
C GLU A 28 1.57 -4.52 3.84
N PRO A 29 2.54 -5.28 3.31
CA PRO A 29 2.71 -5.45 1.87
C PRO A 29 1.78 -6.53 1.31
N PHE A 30 1.08 -6.21 0.23
CA PHE A 30 0.16 -7.09 -0.49
C PHE A 30 0.49 -7.16 -1.98
N CYS A 31 0.46 -8.38 -2.49
CA CYS A 31 0.51 -8.64 -3.92
C CYS A 31 -0.80 -8.21 -4.58
N SER A 32 -0.72 -7.89 -5.86
CA SER A 32 -1.87 -7.69 -6.73
C SER A 32 -2.84 -8.87 -6.77
N CYS A 33 -2.38 -10.08 -6.44
CA CYS A 33 -3.25 -11.27 -6.32
C CYS A 33 -4.07 -11.30 -5.01
N GLY A 34 -3.80 -10.39 -4.07
CA GLY A 34 -4.46 -10.28 -2.77
C GLY A 34 -3.77 -11.04 -1.62
N SER A 35 -2.66 -11.71 -1.88
CA SER A 35 -1.87 -12.38 -0.84
C SER A 35 -0.92 -11.39 -0.16
N THR A 36 -0.64 -11.61 1.12
CA THR A 36 0.44 -10.90 1.81
C THR A 36 1.79 -11.27 1.21
N LEU A 37 2.70 -10.31 1.25
CA LEU A 37 4.09 -10.50 0.86
C LEU A 37 4.94 -10.77 2.11
N ASP A 38 6.04 -11.48 1.92
CA ASP A 38 7.05 -11.64 2.97
C ASP A 38 7.94 -10.39 3.10
N GLN A 39 8.98 -10.49 3.93
CA GLN A 39 9.92 -9.40 4.20
C GLN A 39 10.75 -8.99 2.96
N ASP A 40 10.86 -9.88 1.98
CA ASP A 40 11.58 -9.65 0.72
C ASP A 40 10.63 -9.19 -0.40
N TYR A 41 9.38 -8.82 -0.05
CA TYR A 41 8.31 -8.48 -0.99
C TYR A 41 7.99 -9.61 -1.97
N HIS A 42 8.28 -10.86 -1.60
CA HIS A 42 8.03 -12.01 -2.44
C HIS A 42 6.63 -12.57 -2.18
N CYS A 43 5.91 -12.81 -3.28
CA CYS A 43 4.58 -13.40 -3.24
C CYS A 43 4.68 -14.91 -3.40
N ALA A 44 4.36 -15.67 -2.35
CA ALA A 44 4.35 -17.14 -2.41
C ALA A 44 3.34 -17.70 -3.44
N GLN A 45 2.27 -16.96 -3.73
CA GLN A 45 1.22 -17.40 -4.67
C GLN A 45 1.60 -17.13 -6.14
N CYS A 46 2.25 -16.01 -6.43
CA CYS A 46 2.66 -15.66 -7.79
C CYS A 46 4.09 -16.10 -8.13
N GLY A 47 4.94 -16.39 -7.12
CA GLY A 47 6.35 -16.72 -7.31
C GLY A 47 7.18 -15.55 -7.86
N LYS A 48 6.79 -14.31 -7.59
CA LYS A 48 7.47 -13.08 -8.05
C LYS A 48 7.79 -12.17 -6.88
N VAL A 49 8.81 -11.33 -7.05
CA VAL A 49 9.06 -10.17 -6.19
C VAL A 49 8.17 -9.01 -6.66
N CYS A 50 7.40 -8.45 -5.76
CA CYS A 50 6.45 -7.36 -6.01
C CYS A 50 7.09 -5.98 -5.74
N ASP A 51 6.65 -4.97 -6.48
CA ASP A 51 7.11 -3.58 -6.33
C ASP A 51 5.96 -2.70 -5.83
N CYS A 52 5.78 -2.65 -4.50
CA CYS A 52 4.66 -1.95 -3.86
C CYS A 52 4.91 -0.43 -3.75
N LYS A 53 4.80 0.28 -4.88
CA LYS A 53 4.86 1.76 -4.92
C LYS A 53 3.53 2.43 -4.57
N PHE A 54 2.46 1.66 -4.51
CA PHE A 54 1.15 2.18 -4.21
C PHE A 54 0.79 1.93 -2.74
N VAL A 55 0.27 2.95 -2.04
CA VAL A 55 -0.11 2.87 -0.62
C VAL A 55 -1.62 3.06 -0.49
N ALA A 56 -2.31 2.01 -0.07
CA ALA A 56 -3.72 2.04 0.28
C ALA A 56 -3.87 2.41 1.76
N CYS A 57 -4.41 3.59 2.06
CA CYS A 57 -4.55 4.07 3.43
C CYS A 57 -5.94 3.73 3.99
N SER A 58 -6.00 3.08 5.15
CA SER A 58 -7.27 2.64 5.76
C SER A 58 -8.15 3.77 6.33
N GLY A 59 -7.64 5.00 6.39
CA GLY A 59 -8.34 6.16 6.92
C GLY A 59 -7.68 7.48 6.51
N ALA A 60 -8.45 8.57 6.59
CA ALA A 60 -7.99 9.90 6.18
C ALA A 60 -6.83 10.42 7.03
N GLN A 61 -6.80 10.08 8.32
CA GLN A 61 -5.67 10.39 9.21
C GLN A 61 -4.39 9.73 8.70
N THR A 62 -4.44 8.43 8.40
CA THR A 62 -3.32 7.66 7.86
C THR A 62 -2.84 8.25 6.55
N LEU A 63 -3.76 8.57 5.63
CA LEU A 63 -3.44 9.19 4.34
C LEU A 63 -2.65 10.49 4.54
N GLY A 64 -3.13 11.39 5.39
CA GLY A 64 -2.46 12.67 5.63
C GLY A 64 -1.05 12.53 6.23
N ILE A 65 -0.76 11.44 6.95
CA ILE A 65 0.58 11.14 7.46
C ILE A 65 1.46 10.60 6.32
N VAL A 66 0.95 9.63 5.55
CA VAL A 66 1.66 9.02 4.42
C VAL A 66 1.98 10.05 3.33
N GLU A 67 1.05 10.92 2.98
CA GLU A 67 1.27 11.99 1.98
C GLU A 67 2.42 12.92 2.39
N LYS A 68 2.48 13.28 3.68
CA LYS A 68 3.61 14.07 4.23
C LYS A 68 4.92 13.30 4.16
N LEU A 69 4.88 12.00 4.42
CA LEU A 69 6.06 11.14 4.37
C LEU A 69 6.60 11.01 2.94
N ILE A 70 5.72 10.79 1.95
CA ILE A 70 6.08 10.70 0.53
C ILE A 70 6.61 12.05 0.01
N SER A 71 5.91 13.14 0.30
CA SER A 71 6.30 14.48 -0.17
C SER A 71 7.58 15.00 0.49
N GLY A 72 7.83 14.63 1.75
CA GLY A 72 9.01 15.06 2.51
C GLY A 72 10.29 14.28 2.22
N ASN A 73 10.23 13.13 1.54
CA ASN A 73 11.37 12.22 1.39
C ASN A 73 11.60 11.83 -0.08
N PRO A 74 12.74 12.23 -0.68
CA PRO A 74 13.07 11.90 -2.07
C PRO A 74 13.11 10.40 -2.38
N GLY A 75 13.35 9.56 -1.36
CA GLY A 75 13.38 8.10 -1.48
C GLY A 75 12.02 7.47 -1.83
N PHE A 76 10.91 8.18 -1.58
CA PHE A 76 9.56 7.75 -1.95
C PHE A 76 9.09 8.38 -3.27
N ARG A 77 10.02 8.88 -4.10
CA ARG A 77 9.66 9.41 -5.41
C ARG A 77 9.00 8.31 -6.26
N GLY A 78 7.79 8.59 -6.73
CA GLY A 78 6.99 7.64 -7.51
C GLY A 78 6.10 6.74 -6.65
N PHE A 79 6.08 6.94 -5.32
CA PHE A 79 5.03 6.38 -4.50
C PHE A 79 3.75 7.21 -4.63
N GLU A 80 2.62 6.52 -4.64
CA GLU A 80 1.29 7.12 -4.63
C GLU A 80 0.54 6.64 -3.38
N ALA A 81 -0.23 7.51 -2.74
CA ALA A 81 -1.05 7.15 -1.60
C ALA A 81 -2.50 7.60 -1.84
N LEU A 82 -3.45 6.70 -1.60
CA LEU A 82 -4.87 7.01 -1.72
C LEU A 82 -5.66 6.39 -0.57
N LEU A 83 -6.78 7.03 -0.23
CA LEU A 83 -7.72 6.51 0.74
C LEU A 83 -8.41 5.27 0.19
N LEU A 84 -8.30 4.16 0.92
CA LEU A 84 -9.03 2.94 0.65
C LEU A 84 -10.49 3.14 1.09
N GLU A 85 -11.41 3.10 0.14
CA GLU A 85 -12.83 3.00 0.46
C GLU A 85 -13.16 1.56 0.85
N LYS A 86 -13.93 1.43 1.93
CA LYS A 86 -14.45 0.16 2.43
C LYS A 86 -15.77 -0.19 1.74
#